data_AF-A0AAF0S1X4-F1
#
_entry.id   AF-A0AAF0S1X4-F1
#
_cell.length_a   1.000
_cell.length_b   1.000
_cell.length_c   1.000
_cell.angle_alpha   90.00
_cell.angle_beta   90.00
_cell.angle_gamma   90.00
#
_symmetry.space_group_name_H-M   'P 1'
#
loop_
_entity.id
_entity.type
_entity.pdbx_description
1 polymer ?
#
loop_
_entity_poly.entity_id
_entity_poly.type
_entity_poly.pdbx_seq_one_letter_code
_entity_poly.pdbx_strand_id
1 'polypeptide(L)'
;MASTSSRPTSVTVAFVIWLVVVLANILQGIINLTSGSSADVADSVGTAPLVGGAIFAFILAVIELIIVFKMRDGRNWARIVLTVLAVLQLIGVGVGAASGGNAFGWIGGVAVLIATILMYVGGANGYFRRH
;
A
#
# COMPACT_ATOMS: atom_id res chain seq x y z
N MET A 1 -36.73 -3.65 14.58
CA MET A 1 -35.90 -4.83 14.28
C MET A 1 -34.66 -4.33 13.57
N ALA A 2 -33.48 -4.59 14.13
CA ALA A 2 -32.21 -4.04 13.66
C ALA A 2 -31.82 -4.68 12.31
N SER A 3 -31.58 -3.85 11.30
CA SER A 3 -30.67 -4.16 10.22
C SER A 3 -29.53 -3.14 10.30
N THR A 4 -28.47 -3.57 10.96
CA THR A 4 -27.11 -3.02 10.94
C THR A 4 -26.82 -2.22 9.68
N SER A 5 -26.31 -0.99 9.84
CA SER A 5 -25.68 -0.20 8.78
C SER A 5 -24.59 -1.05 8.11
N SER A 6 -24.95 -1.84 7.09
CA SER A 6 -24.01 -2.64 6.34
C SER A 6 -22.98 -1.70 5.74
N ARG A 7 -21.71 -1.86 6.15
CA ARG A 7 -20.59 -1.05 5.68
C ARG A 7 -20.68 -0.93 4.14
N PRO A 8 -20.52 0.28 3.57
CA PRO A 8 -20.61 0.46 2.12
C PRO A 8 -19.70 -0.54 1.42
N THR A 9 -20.22 -1.25 0.41
CA THR A 9 -19.47 -2.26 -0.35
C THR A 9 -18.21 -1.68 -0.96
N SER A 10 -18.23 -0.40 -1.37
CA SER A 10 -17.05 0.37 -1.82
C SER A 10 -15.90 0.39 -0.80
N VAL A 11 -16.20 0.63 0.49
CA VAL A 11 -15.20 0.65 1.56
C VAL A 11 -14.63 -0.75 1.80
N THR A 12 -15.46 -1.78 1.68
CA THR A 12 -15.00 -3.17 1.81
C THR A 12 -14.10 -3.58 0.64
N VAL A 13 -14.47 -3.22 -0.61
CA VAL A 13 -13.65 -3.49 -1.79
C VAL A 13 -12.32 -2.73 -1.74
N ALA A 14 -12.34 -1.43 -1.38
CA ALA A 14 -11.13 -0.64 -1.24
C ALA A 14 -10.19 -1.21 -0.15
N PHE A 15 -10.75 -1.65 0.99
CA PHE A 15 -9.98 -2.33 2.03
C PHE A 15 -9.30 -3.60 1.52
N VAL A 16 -10.01 -4.44 0.76
CA VAL A 16 -9.44 -5.68 0.21
C VAL A 16 -8.35 -5.38 -0.80
N ILE A 17 -8.52 -4.40 -1.69
CA ILE A 17 -7.50 -4.03 -2.66
C ILE A 17 -6.24 -3.53 -1.95
N TRP A 18 -6.38 -2.65 -0.97
CA TRP A 18 -5.23 -2.18 -0.18
C TRP A 18 -4.54 -3.33 0.57
N LEU A 19 -5.30 -4.23 1.17
CA LEU A 19 -4.73 -5.41 1.83
C LEU A 19 -3.89 -6.22 0.84
N VAL A 20 -4.41 -6.49 -0.36
CA VAL A 20 -3.69 -7.24 -1.40
C VAL A 20 -2.44 -6.50 -1.87
N VAL A 21 -2.52 -5.18 -2.08
CA VAL A 21 -1.37 -4.34 -2.46
C VAL A 21 -0.26 -4.43 -1.41
N VAL A 22 -0.61 -4.25 -0.13
CA VAL A 22 0.38 -4.29 0.96
C VAL A 22 1.04 -5.66 1.03
N LEU A 23 0.26 -6.74 0.94
CA LEU A 23 0.79 -8.10 0.94
C LEU A 23 1.69 -8.37 -0.27
N ALA A 24 1.34 -7.85 -1.45
CA ALA A 24 2.17 -7.97 -2.65
C ALA A 24 3.50 -7.21 -2.51
N ASN A 25 3.47 -6.00 -1.93
CA ASN A 25 4.68 -5.22 -1.66
C ASN A 25 5.60 -5.92 -0.65
N ILE A 26 5.04 -6.51 0.41
CA ILE A 26 5.80 -7.32 1.37
C ILE A 26 6.45 -8.53 0.67
N LEU A 27 5.67 -9.26 -0.13
CA LEU A 27 6.16 -10.43 -0.87
C LEU A 27 7.30 -10.04 -1.82
N GLN A 28 7.14 -8.95 -2.56
CA GLN A 28 8.19 -8.42 -3.43
C GLN A 28 9.45 -8.03 -2.65
N GLY A 29 9.30 -7.40 -1.49
CA GLY A 29 10.42 -7.08 -0.60
C GLY A 29 11.19 -8.33 -0.15
N ILE A 30 10.48 -9.39 0.23
CA ILE A 30 11.08 -10.68 0.62
C ILE A 30 11.81 -11.32 -0.58
N ILE A 31 11.20 -11.33 -1.76
CA ILE A 31 11.82 -11.86 -2.98
C ILE A 31 13.12 -11.10 -3.27
N ASN A 32 13.11 -9.77 -3.18
CA ASN A 32 14.32 -8.97 -3.43
C ASN A 32 15.44 -9.28 -2.43
N LEU A 33 15.10 -9.50 -1.16
CA LEU A 33 16.07 -9.86 -0.11
C LEU A 33 16.67 -11.25 -0.26
N THR A 34 15.87 -12.19 -0.76
CA THR A 34 16.26 -13.61 -0.89
C THR A 34 16.81 -13.96 -2.27
N SER A 35 16.61 -13.09 -3.26
CA SER A 35 17.19 -13.20 -4.60
C SER A 35 18.70 -12.91 -4.59
N GLY A 36 19.45 -13.46 -5.56
CA GLY A 36 20.90 -13.18 -5.71
C GLY A 36 21.23 -11.69 -5.85
N SER A 37 20.26 -10.86 -6.25
CA SER A 37 20.39 -9.40 -6.33
C SER A 37 20.70 -8.73 -5.00
N SER A 38 20.35 -9.33 -3.86
CA SER A 38 20.67 -8.76 -2.55
C SER A 38 22.17 -8.84 -2.23
N ALA A 39 22.88 -9.83 -2.78
CA ALA A 39 24.34 -9.93 -2.66
C ALA A 39 25.03 -8.81 -3.46
N ASP A 40 24.60 -8.57 -4.71
CA ASP A 40 25.14 -7.48 -5.53
C ASP A 40 24.91 -6.10 -4.88
N VAL A 41 23.73 -5.90 -4.30
CA VAL A 41 23.43 -4.67 -3.56
C VAL A 41 24.29 -4.59 -2.29
N ALA A 42 24.44 -5.67 -1.53
CA ALA A 42 25.31 -5.70 -0.35
C ALA A 42 26.76 -5.35 -0.67
N ASP A 43 27.29 -5.80 -1.81
CA ASP A 43 28.64 -5.45 -2.26
C ASP A 43 28.77 -3.97 -2.64
N SER A 44 27.71 -3.38 -3.20
CA SER A 44 27.71 -1.98 -3.64
C SER A 44 27.51 -0.95 -2.52
N VAL A 45 26.61 -1.22 -1.57
CA VAL A 45 26.22 -0.26 -0.51
C VAL A 45 26.55 -0.73 0.91
N GLY A 46 27.02 -1.96 1.06
CA GLY A 46 27.26 -2.58 2.36
C GLY A 46 26.05 -3.34 2.90
N THR A 47 26.33 -4.38 3.69
CA THR A 47 25.30 -5.21 4.34
C THR A 47 24.48 -4.44 5.37
N ALA A 48 25.10 -3.54 6.13
CA ALA A 48 24.40 -2.79 7.18
C ALA A 48 23.30 -1.85 6.62
N PRO A 49 23.55 -1.04 5.58
CA PRO A 49 22.49 -0.25 4.93
C PRO A 49 21.40 -1.10 4.28
N LEU A 50 21.75 -2.24 3.67
CA LEU A 50 20.78 -3.16 3.07
C LEU A 50 19.81 -3.71 4.12
N VAL A 51 20.33 -4.24 5.22
CA VAL A 51 19.53 -4.78 6.33
C VAL A 51 18.71 -3.66 6.99
N GLY A 52 19.30 -2.48 7.18
CA GLY A 52 18.59 -1.31 7.71
C GLY A 52 17.40 -0.87 6.85
N GLY A 53 17.60 -0.82 5.53
CA GLY A 53 16.53 -0.51 4.57
C GLY A 53 15.41 -1.54 4.56
N ALA A 54 15.75 -2.83 4.66
CA ALA A 54 14.79 -3.91 4.76
C ALA A 54 13.92 -3.83 6.02
N ILE A 55 14.54 -3.58 7.17
CA ILE A 55 13.83 -3.40 8.45
C ILE A 55 12.91 -2.17 8.37
N PHE A 56 13.41 -1.06 7.82
CA PHE A 56 12.63 0.15 7.66
C PHE A 56 11.41 -0.07 6.75
N ALA A 57 11.59 -0.72 5.61
CA ALA A 57 10.50 -1.07 4.69
C ALA A 57 9.46 -1.99 5.37
N PHE A 58 9.92 -2.96 6.16
CA PHE A 58 9.04 -3.84 6.93
C PHE A 58 8.21 -3.07 7.96
N ILE A 59 8.82 -2.15 8.72
CA ILE A 59 8.12 -1.29 9.67
C ILE A 59 7.04 -0.46 8.95
N LEU A 60 7.38 0.13 7.79
CA LEU A 60 6.41 0.87 6.99
C LEU A 60 5.24 -0.01 6.53
N ALA A 61 5.50 -1.23 6.09
CA ALA A 61 4.44 -2.15 5.68
C ALA A 61 3.50 -2.52 6.84
N VAL A 62 4.04 -2.71 8.06
CA VAL A 62 3.22 -2.95 9.27
C VAL A 62 2.36 -1.72 9.61
N ILE A 63 2.94 -0.51 9.52
CA ILE A 63 2.20 0.74 9.72
C ILE A 63 1.08 0.87 8.68
N GLU A 64 1.36 0.55 7.43
CA GLU A 64 0.39 0.58 6.33
C GLU A 64 -0.76 -0.39 6.58
N LEU A 65 -0.49 -1.63 7.01
CA LEU A 65 -1.53 -2.58 7.43
C LEU A 65 -2.43 -2.00 8.52
N ILE A 66 -1.84 -1.41 9.57
CA ILE A 66 -2.60 -0.79 10.66
C ILE A 66 -3.52 0.33 10.12
N ILE A 67 -3.02 1.17 9.20
CA ILE A 67 -3.81 2.25 8.59
C ILE A 67 -4.94 1.68 7.74
N VAL A 68 -4.72 0.60 7.00
CA VAL A 68 -5.75 -0.08 6.20
C VAL A 68 -6.86 -0.63 7.10
N PHE A 69 -6.54 -1.23 8.25
CA PHE A 69 -7.55 -1.61 9.25
C PHE A 69 -8.28 -0.40 9.83
N LYS A 70 -7.58 0.71 10.07
CA LYS A 70 -8.19 1.95 10.58
C LYS A 70 -9.09 2.67 9.56
N MET A 71 -8.85 2.46 8.27
CA MET A 71 -9.73 2.87 7.19
C MET A 71 -11.06 2.09 7.22
N ARG A 72 -11.01 0.80 7.57
CA ARG A 72 -12.21 -0.04 7.76
C ARG A 72 -13.10 0.46 8.89
N ASP A 73 -12.52 1.12 9.90
CA ASP A 73 -13.23 1.75 11.02
C ASP A 73 -13.85 3.13 10.68
N GLY A 74 -13.74 3.61 9.44
CA GLY A 74 -14.40 4.85 9.00
C GLY A 74 -13.68 6.14 9.39
N ARG A 75 -12.42 6.08 9.82
CA ARG A 75 -11.68 7.26 10.28
C ARG A 75 -11.19 8.11 9.09
N ASN A 76 -11.66 9.35 8.97
CA ASN A 76 -11.33 10.29 7.89
C ASN A 76 -9.83 10.44 7.60
N TRP A 77 -9.02 10.50 8.66
CA TRP A 77 -7.57 10.65 8.54
C TRP A 77 -6.91 9.51 7.77
N ALA A 78 -7.42 8.27 7.86
CA ALA A 78 -6.85 7.12 7.18
C ALA A 78 -6.90 7.25 5.65
N ARG A 79 -7.91 7.94 5.10
CA ARG A 79 -8.01 8.20 3.64
C ARG A 79 -6.95 9.16 3.15
N ILE A 80 -6.73 10.24 3.90
CA ILE A 80 -5.71 11.24 3.55
C ILE A 80 -4.33 10.60 3.61
N VAL A 81 -4.07 9.76 4.62
CA VAL A 81 -2.79 9.07 4.73
C VAL A 81 -2.60 8.04 3.60
N LEU A 82 -3.63 7.24 3.28
CA LEU A 82 -3.54 6.25 2.20
C LEU A 82 -3.41 6.90 0.82
N THR A 83 -3.98 8.08 0.59
CA THR A 83 -3.76 8.82 -0.65
C THR A 83 -2.36 9.40 -0.75
N VAL A 84 -1.81 9.93 0.33
CA VAL A 84 -0.40 10.36 0.34
C VAL A 84 0.52 9.16 0.07
N LEU A 85 0.27 8.01 0.70
CA LEU A 85 1.01 6.78 0.43
C LEU A 85 0.86 6.32 -1.02
N ALA A 86 -0.35 6.39 -1.58
CA ALA A 86 -0.59 6.06 -2.97
C ALA A 86 0.20 6.94 -3.93
N VAL A 87 0.25 8.25 -3.68
CA VAL A 87 1.05 9.18 -4.49
C VAL A 87 2.54 8.85 -4.39
N LEU A 88 3.05 8.56 -3.18
CA LEU A 88 4.45 8.17 -2.99
C LEU A 88 4.78 6.86 -3.70
N GLN A 89 3.89 5.86 -3.64
CA GLN A 89 4.07 4.59 -4.35
C GLN A 89 4.07 4.79 -5.86
N LEU A 90 3.19 5.64 -6.40
CA LEU A 90 3.15 5.95 -7.84
C LEU A 90 4.41 6.70 -8.31
N ILE A 91 4.93 7.63 -7.51
CA ILE A 91 6.22 8.27 -7.78
C ILE A 91 7.34 7.22 -7.78
N GLY A 92 7.36 6.32 -6.80
CA GLY A 92 8.31 5.23 -6.73
C GLY A 92 8.26 4.30 -7.96
N VAL A 93 7.07 3.96 -8.43
CA VAL A 93 6.88 3.19 -9.68
C VAL A 93 7.40 3.97 -10.90
N GLY A 94 7.11 5.27 -10.99
CA GLY A 94 7.60 6.11 -12.09
C GLY A 94 9.13 6.22 -12.14
N VAL A 95 9.78 6.36 -10.98
CA VAL A 95 11.24 6.36 -10.87
C VAL A 95 11.81 4.99 -11.23
N GLY A 96 11.20 3.90 -10.74
CA GLY A 96 11.60 2.53 -11.08
C GLY A 96 11.38 2.17 -12.56
N ALA A 97 10.39 2.78 -13.22
CA ALA A 97 10.15 2.62 -14.65
C ALA A 97 11.27 3.24 -15.49
N ALA A 98 11.76 4.43 -15.10
CA ALA A 98 12.84 5.13 -15.79
C ALA A 98 14.19 4.38 -15.74
N SER A 99 14.37 3.49 -14.77
CA SER A 99 15.58 2.66 -14.60
C SER A 99 15.45 1.24 -15.20
N GLY A 100 14.45 0.98 -16.05
CA GLY A 100 14.22 -0.33 -16.70
C GLY A 100 13.15 -1.19 -16.01
N GLY A 101 12.06 -0.56 -15.58
CA GLY A 101 11.15 -1.10 -14.57
C GLY A 101 10.49 -2.45 -14.83
N ASN A 102 10.31 -3.16 -13.71
CA ASN A 102 9.67 -4.46 -13.58
C ASN A 102 8.13 -4.36 -13.77
N ALA A 103 7.52 -5.25 -14.55
CA ALA A 103 6.08 -5.27 -14.84
C ALA A 103 5.20 -5.31 -13.57
N PHE A 104 5.72 -5.89 -12.49
CA PHE A 104 5.07 -5.93 -11.17
C PHE A 104 4.85 -4.54 -10.56
N GLY A 105 5.75 -3.57 -10.78
CA GLY A 105 5.61 -2.21 -10.26
C GLY A 105 4.42 -1.48 -10.88
N TRP A 106 4.21 -1.66 -12.18
CA TRP A 106 3.07 -1.08 -12.89
C TRP A 106 1.72 -1.67 -12.45
N ILE A 107 1.67 -2.99 -12.23
CA ILE A 107 0.46 -3.67 -11.73
C ILE A 107 0.10 -3.15 -10.33
N GLY A 108 1.08 -3.04 -9.43
CA GLY A 108 0.89 -2.47 -8.10
C GLY A 108 0.43 -1.02 -8.15
N GLY A 109 1.06 -0.19 -8.98
CA GLY A 109 0.68 1.21 -9.17
C GLY A 109 -0.76 1.40 -9.66
N VAL A 110 -1.20 0.60 -10.63
CA VAL A 110 -2.59 0.63 -11.12
C VAL A 110 -3.57 0.19 -10.05
N ALA A 111 -3.26 -0.86 -9.29
CA ALA A 111 -4.09 -1.33 -8.18
C ALA A 111 -4.25 -0.26 -7.08
N VAL A 112 -3.16 0.43 -6.72
CA VAL A 112 -3.14 1.56 -5.78
C VAL A 112 -3.99 2.73 -6.27
N LEU A 113 -3.91 3.04 -7.57
CA LEU A 113 -4.71 4.10 -8.19
C LEU A 113 -6.21 3.78 -8.10
N ILE A 114 -6.60 2.56 -8.46
CA ILE A 114 -7.99 2.09 -8.39
C ILE A 114 -8.50 2.10 -6.94
N ALA A 115 -7.68 1.61 -5.99
CA ALA A 115 -8.02 1.59 -4.58
C ALA A 115 -8.25 3.00 -4.03
N THR A 116 -7.38 3.94 -4.41
CA THR A 116 -7.50 5.36 -4.10
C THR A 116 -8.80 5.94 -4.65
N ILE A 117 -9.12 5.74 -5.92
CA ILE A 117 -10.36 6.24 -6.53
C ILE A 117 -11.59 5.69 -5.81
N LEU A 118 -11.58 4.39 -5.48
CA LEU A 118 -12.67 3.74 -4.71
C LEU A 118 -12.82 4.28 -3.29
N MET A 119 -11.81 4.92 -2.70
CA MET A 119 -11.98 5.62 -1.41
C MET A 119 -12.89 6.85 -1.52
N TYR A 120 -12.94 7.48 -2.69
CA TYR A 120 -13.70 8.72 -2.93
C TYR A 120 -15.02 8.47 -3.68
N VAL A 121 -15.20 7.30 -4.28
CA VAL A 121 -16.40 6.93 -5.06
C VAL A 121 -17.30 5.95 -4.30
N GLY A 122 -18.62 6.13 -4.39
CA GLY A 122 -19.63 5.21 -3.86
C GLY A 122 -19.94 5.37 -2.38
N GLY A 123 -20.88 6.27 -2.03
CA GLY A 123 -21.46 6.43 -0.67
C GLY A 123 -20.48 6.80 0.47
N ALA A 124 -19.19 6.87 0.14
CA ALA A 124 -18.08 6.91 1.06
C ALA A 124 -17.98 8.26 1.79
N ASN A 125 -18.44 9.36 1.18
CA ASN A 125 -18.48 10.68 1.84
C ASN A 125 -19.60 10.79 2.90
N GLY A 126 -20.64 9.95 2.84
CA GLY A 126 -21.75 9.99 3.80
C GLY A 126 -21.44 9.28 5.12
N TYR A 127 -20.71 8.16 5.07
CA TYR A 127 -20.31 7.40 6.26
C TYR A 127 -19.26 8.15 7.09
N PHE A 128 -18.28 8.72 6.39
CA PHE A 128 -17.17 9.45 6.97
C PHE A 128 -17.55 10.86 7.49
N ARG A 129 -18.72 11.42 7.15
CA ARG A 129 -19.21 12.67 7.75
C ARG A 129 -19.96 12.45 9.08
N ARG A 130 -20.26 11.19 9.43
CA ARG A 130 -21.03 10.84 10.65
C ARG A 130 -20.14 10.36 11.81
N HIS A 131 -18.85 10.15 11.57
CA HIS A 131 -17.83 9.69 12.52
C HIS A 131 -16.50 10.43 12.29
#